data_AF-A0A2D8B0P2-F1
#
_entry.id   AF-A0A2D8B0P2-F1
#
_cell.length_a   1.000
_cell.length_b   1.000
_cell.length_c   1.000
_cell.angle_alpha   90.00
_cell.angle_beta   90.00
_cell.angle_gamma   90.00
#
_symmetry.space_group_name_H-M   'P 1'
#
loop_
_entity.id
_entity.type
_entity.pdbx_description
1 polymer ?
#
loop_
_entity_poly.entity_id
_entity_poly.type
_entity_poly.pdbx_seq_one_letter_code
_entity_poly.pdbx_strand_id
1 'polypeptide(L)' 'MKLDQRIKPISYLKAHSAEIIREIGDGAGPMVITQNGEAKAVLQDVASYERAQETLA' A
#
# COMPACT_ATOMS: atom_id res chain seq x y z
N MET A 1 -13.04 -5.71 4.77
CA MET A 1 -12.10 -5.33 3.70
C MET A 1 -11.39 -6.58 3.23
N LYS A 2 -11.41 -6.87 1.92
CA LYS A 2 -10.63 -7.97 1.33
C LYS A 2 -9.15 -7.57 1.30
N LEU A 3 -8.49 -7.65 2.46
CA LEU A 3 -7.06 -7.37 2.62
C LEU A 3 -6.21 -8.33 1.77
N ASP A 4 -6.70 -9.55 1.53
CA ASP A 4 -6.09 -10.59 0.71
C ASP A 4 -5.76 -10.13 -0.72
N GLN A 5 -6.62 -9.29 -1.32
CA GLN A 5 -6.42 -8.79 -2.68
C GLN A 5 -5.34 -7.69 -2.77
N ARG A 6 -4.97 -7.10 -1.62
CA ARG A 6 -4.01 -5.98 -1.53
C ARG A 6 -2.69 -6.41 -0.87
N ILE A 7 -2.40 -7.70 -0.82
CA ILE A 7 -1.07 -8.21 -0.46
C ILE A 7 -0.33 -8.53 -1.77
N LYS A 8 0.79 -7.85 -2.02
CA LYS A 8 1.58 -8.02 -3.24
C LYS A 8 3.06 -8.25 -2.92
N PRO A 9 3.76 -9.14 -3.63
CA PRO A 9 5.20 -9.30 -3.45
C PRO A 9 5.96 -8.07 -3.96
N ILE A 10 7.15 -7.84 -3.43
CA ILE A 10 8.02 -6.73 -3.84
C ILE A 10 8.37 -6.76 -5.34
N SER A 11 8.35 -7.95 -5.96
CA SER A 11 8.51 -8.09 -7.41
C SER A 11 7.36 -7.45 -8.19
N TYR A 12 6.13 -7.58 -7.71
CA TYR A 12 4.96 -6.93 -8.32
C TYR A 12 5.04 -5.42 -8.22
N LEU A 13 5.43 -4.91 -7.04
CA LEU A 13 5.66 -3.47 -6.86
C LEU A 13 6.67 -2.95 -7.88
N LYS A 14 7.83 -3.61 -8.02
CA LYS A 14 8.88 -3.19 -8.96
C LYS A 14 8.41 -3.18 -10.43
N ALA A 15 7.55 -4.12 -10.82
CA ALA A 15 7.04 -4.23 -12.18
C ALA A 15 5.89 -3.26 -12.49
N HIS A 16 5.12 -2.85 -11.48
CA HIS A 16 3.86 -2.10 -11.64
C HIS A 16 3.80 -0.79 -10.84
N SER A 17 4.93 -0.19 -10.46
CA SER A 17 4.98 0.99 -9.57
C SER A 17 4.04 2.12 -9.99
N ALA A 18 4.05 2.52 -11.27
CA ALA A 18 3.25 3.64 -11.76
C ALA A 18 1.73 3.37 -11.67
N GLU A 19 1.31 2.14 -11.98
CA GLU A 19 -0.08 1.71 -11.87
C GLU A 19 -0.53 1.69 -10.41
N ILE A 20 0.29 1.12 -9.52
CA ILE A 20 0.00 1.04 -8.09
C ILE A 20 -0.11 2.44 -7.47
N ILE A 21 0.79 3.36 -7.82
CA ILE A 21 0.75 4.74 -7.33
C ILE A 21 -0.53 5.44 -7.79
N ARG A 22 -0.92 5.28 -9.06
CA ARG A 22 -2.17 5.82 -9.58
C ARG A 22 -3.39 5.26 -8.85
N GLU A 23 -3.48 3.92 -8.71
CA GLU A 23 -4.59 3.29 -7.99
C GLU A 23 -4.74 3.83 -6.56
N ILE A 24 -3.64 3.92 -5.82
CA ILE A 24 -3.65 4.43 -4.44
C ILE A 24 -4.05 5.92 -4.43
N GLY A 25 -3.54 6.72 -5.36
CA GLY A 25 -3.94 8.12 -5.51
C GLY A 25 -5.42 8.31 -5.87
N ASP A 26 -6.00 7.37 -6.63
CA ASP A 26 -7.41 7.35 -7.00
C ASP A 26 -8.33 6.86 -5.86
N GLY A 27 -7.80 6.75 -4.64
CA GLY A 27 -8.57 6.39 -3.44
C GLY A 27 -8.60 4.90 -3.12
N ALA A 28 -7.79 4.08 -3.81
CA ALA A 28 -7.62 2.69 -3.42
C ALA A 28 -6.91 2.63 -2.05
N GLY A 29 -7.38 1.75 -1.16
CA GLY A 29 -6.87 1.66 0.21
C GLY A 29 -5.38 1.23 0.32
N PRO A 30 -4.84 1.12 1.53
CA PRO A 30 -3.45 0.68 1.73
C PRO A 30 -3.16 -0.70 1.13
N MET A 31 -1.93 -0.92 0.68
CA MET A 31 -1.43 -2.18 0.11
C MET A 31 -0.27 -2.71 0.96
N VAL A 32 -0.28 -4.00 1.28
CA VAL A 32 0.80 -4.67 2.01
C VAL A 32 1.79 -5.25 1.02
N ILE A 33 3.08 -4.96 1.22
CA ILE A 33 4.17 -5.47 0.41
C ILE A 33 4.88 -6.60 1.16
N THR A 34 5.05 -7.75 0.48
CA THR A 34 5.76 -8.90 1.02
C THR A 34 7.13 -9.10 0.37
N GLN A 35 8.06 -9.65 1.14
CA GLN A 35 9.35 -10.15 0.65
C GLN A 35 9.54 -11.56 1.19
N ASN A 36 9.82 -12.51 0.30
CA ASN A 36 9.93 -13.94 0.63
C ASN A 36 8.68 -14.48 1.36
N GLY A 37 7.49 -13.99 1.00
CA GLY A 37 6.22 -14.40 1.62
C GLY A 37 5.87 -13.70 2.93
N GLU A 38 6.78 -12.92 3.50
CA GLU A 38 6.55 -12.19 4.75
C GLU A 38 6.19 -10.73 4.50
N ALA A 39 5.21 -10.19 5.23
CA ALA A 39 4.87 -8.77 5.19
C ALA A 39 6.04 -7.92 5.71
N LYS A 40 6.45 -6.90 4.94
CA LYS A 40 7.59 -6.02 5.28
C LYS A 40 7.24 -4.54 5.26
N ALA A 41 6.28 -4.13 4.43
CA ALA A 41 5.92 -2.72 4.30
C ALA A 41 4.44 -2.54 3.96
N VAL A 42 3.95 -1.31 4.12
CA VAL A 42 2.64 -0.86 3.67
C VAL A 42 2.83 0.34 2.77
N LEU A 43 2.20 0.33 1.60
CA LEU A 43 2.09 1.48 0.71
C LEU A 43 0.69 2.09 0.88
N GLN A 44 0.63 3.40 1.08
CA GLN A 44 -0.62 4.16 1.23
C GLN A 44 -0.45 5.57 0.68
N ASP A 45 -1.58 6.22 0.42
CA ASP A 45 -1.62 7.63 0.04
C ASP A 45 -1.09 8.53 1.17
N VAL A 46 -0.43 9.63 0.80
CA VAL A 46 0.24 10.55 1.73
C VAL A 46 -0.79 11.26 2.63
N ALA A 47 -1.90 11.76 2.07
CA ALA A 47 -2.92 12.45 2.86
C ALA A 47 -3.59 11.50 3.87
N SER A 48 -3.74 10.23 3.50
CA SER A 48 -4.22 9.18 4.40
C SER A 48 -3.22 8.87 5.51
N TYR A 49 -1.92 8.83 5.20
CA TYR A 49 -0.86 8.67 6.19
C TYR A 49 -0.83 9.84 7.18
N GLU A 50 -0.87 11.08 6.70
CA GLU A 50 -0.87 12.30 7.53
C GLU A 50 -2.06 12.32 8.50
N ARG A 51 -3.28 12.07 8.00
CA ARG A 51 -4.49 12.00 8.85
C ARG A 51 -4.40 10.92 9.92
N ALA A 52 -3.81 9.76 9.58
CA ALA A 52 -3.60 8.69 10.53
C ALA A 52 -2.60 9.09 11.63
N GLN A 53 -1.55 9.84 11.28
CA GLN A 53 -0.59 10.38 12.25
C GLN A 53 -1.23 11.43 13.17
N GLU A 54 -2.08 12.31 12.64
CA GLU A 54 -2.80 13.34 13.43
C GLU A 54 -3.74 12.72 14.47
N THR A 55 -4.37 11.59 14.16
CA THR A 55 -5.30 10.91 15.09
C THR A 55 -4.57 10.25 16.27
N LEU A 56 -3.25 10.04 16.16
CA LEU A 56 -2.41 9.43 17.19
C LEU A 56 -1.74 10.48 18.11
N ALA A 57 -1.85 11.77 17.78
CA ALA A 57 -1.35 12.88 18.59
C ALA A 57 -2.40 13.36 19.61
#